data_AF-A0A3D5X313-F1
#
_entry.id   AF-A0A3D5X313-F1
#
_cell.length_a   1.000
_cell.length_b   1.000
_cell.length_c   1.000
_cell.angle_alpha   90.00
_cell.angle_beta   90.00
_cell.angle_gamma   90.00
#
_symmetry.space_group_name_H-M   'P 1'
#
loop_
_entity.id
_entity.type
_entity.pdbx_description
1 polymer ?
#
loop_
_entity_poly.entity_id
_entity_poly.type
_entity_poly.pdbx_seq_one_letter_code
_entity_poly.pdbx_strand_id
1 'polypeptide(L)'
;ERTLGTDPKTGKPVIVRIGRFGPLAQIGEGKDKEDEKPQFASLLKGQLIESITLEEALELFKLPRTVGQYEDKDVVIGVGRFGPYVRHNSKFTSLKKTDDPL
;
A
#
# COMPACT_ATOMS: atom_id res chain seq x y z
N GLU A 1 13.40 -2.41 10.85
CA GLU A 1 13.10 -2.39 9.40
C GLU A 1 13.73 -3.62 8.77
N ARG A 2 13.18 -4.13 7.66
CA ARG A 2 13.69 -5.30 6.95
C ARG A 2 13.66 -5.03 5.46
N THR A 3 14.77 -5.26 4.78
CA THR A 3 14.86 -5.17 3.32
C THR A 3 14.34 -6.45 2.68
N LEU A 4 13.42 -6.34 1.74
CA LEU A 4 12.82 -7.48 1.04
C LEU A 4 13.52 -7.79 -0.29
N GLY A 5 14.15 -6.78 -0.90
CA GLY A 5 14.84 -6.91 -2.19
C GLY A 5 14.76 -5.62 -2.99
N THR A 6 14.65 -5.75 -4.31
CA THR A 6 14.63 -4.64 -5.26
C THR A 6 13.37 -4.71 -6.13
N ASP A 7 12.71 -3.57 -6.33
CA ASP A 7 11.56 -3.46 -7.22
C ASP A 7 12.01 -3.62 -8.69
N PRO A 8 11.46 -4.57 -9.45
CA PRO A 8 11.87 -4.83 -10.83
C PRO A 8 11.52 -3.70 -11.80
N LYS A 9 10.57 -2.81 -11.45
CA LYS A 9 10.15 -1.71 -12.32
C LYS A 9 11.08 -0.49 -12.21
N THR A 10 11.49 -0.16 -10.99
CA THR A 10 12.27 1.05 -10.69
C THR A 10 13.73 0.75 -10.35
N GLY A 11 14.10 -0.51 -10.08
CA GLY A 11 15.43 -0.87 -9.62
C GLY A 11 15.73 -0.43 -8.18
N LYS A 12 14.72 0.02 -7.43
CA LYS A 12 14.88 0.59 -6.08
C LYS A 12 14.73 -0.44 -4.98
N PRO A 13 15.39 -0.27 -3.83
CA PRO A 13 15.22 -1.18 -2.69
C PRO A 13 13.79 -1.11 -2.14
N VAL A 14 13.25 -2.26 -1.76
CA VAL A 14 11.96 -2.43 -1.09
C VAL A 14 12.21 -2.79 0.36
N ILE A 15 11.66 -1.98 1.27
CA ILE A 15 11.90 -2.08 2.70
C ILE A 15 10.57 -2.08 3.45
N VAL A 16 10.43 -2.90 4.48
CA VAL A 16 9.29 -2.88 5.39
C VAL A 16 9.69 -2.37 6.77
N ARG A 17 8.89 -1.47 7.34
CA ARG A 17 9.16 -0.82 8.62
C ARG A 17 7.87 -0.39 9.34
N ILE A 18 7.98 -0.11 10.63
CA ILE A 18 6.90 0.52 11.40
C ILE A 18 7.03 2.03 11.24
N GLY A 19 5.97 2.66 10.73
CA GLY A 19 5.83 4.11 10.67
C GLY A 19 4.78 4.62 11.64
N ARG A 20 4.45 5.92 11.52
CA ARG A 20 3.52 6.59 12.43
C ARG A 20 2.10 6.01 12.44
N PHE A 21 1.70 5.32 11.37
CA PHE A 21 0.36 4.76 11.20
C PHE A 21 0.33 3.23 11.20
N GLY A 22 1.44 2.59 11.60
CA GLY A 22 1.58 1.13 11.61
C GLY A 22 2.61 0.61 10.61
N PRO A 23 2.59 -0.71 10.32
CA PRO A 23 3.53 -1.33 9.40
C PRO A 23 3.31 -0.84 7.95
N LEU A 24 4.39 -0.51 7.26
CA LEU A 24 4.38 -0.07 5.87
C LEU A 24 5.54 -0.65 5.06
N ALA A 25 5.32 -0.81 3.76
CA ALA A 25 6.32 -1.04 2.74
C ALA A 25 6.74 0.30 2.12
N GLN A 26 8.01 0.41 1.77
CA GLN A 26 8.64 1.58 1.17
C GLN A 26 9.46 1.16 -0.03
N ILE A 27 9.29 1.84 -1.17
CA ILE A 27 10.16 1.70 -2.36
C ILE A 27 11.06 2.94 -2.45
N GLY A 28 12.37 2.70 -2.53
CA GLY A 28 13.40 3.75 -2.60
C GLY A 28 13.92 4.18 -1.24
N GLU A 29 15.16 4.65 -1.20
CA GLU A 29 15.77 5.22 0.00
C GLU A 29 15.40 6.70 0.10
N GLY A 30 15.01 7.16 1.29
CA GLY A 30 14.59 8.55 1.52
C GLY A 30 15.72 9.58 1.47
N LYS A 31 16.83 9.28 0.78
CA LYS A 31 18.06 10.08 0.79
C LYS A 31 18.51 10.58 -0.59
N ASP A 32 17.93 10.13 -1.70
CA ASP A 32 18.49 10.47 -3.01
C ASP A 32 17.51 11.25 -3.88
N LYS A 33 17.82 12.54 -3.99
CA LYS A 33 17.43 13.49 -5.04
C LYS A 33 15.97 13.93 -5.07
N GLU A 34 15.81 15.22 -5.36
CA GLU A 34 14.57 15.98 -5.44
C GLU A 34 13.52 15.38 -6.40
N ASP A 35 13.94 14.50 -7.30
CA ASP A 35 13.13 13.80 -8.31
C ASP A 35 12.56 12.44 -7.88
N GLU A 36 13.06 11.81 -6.81
CA GLU A 36 12.73 10.40 -6.52
C GLU A 36 12.08 10.23 -5.14
N LYS A 37 10.87 10.80 -4.98
CA LYS A 37 10.09 10.63 -3.75
C LYS A 37 9.87 9.14 -3.46
N PRO A 38 10.22 8.66 -2.25
CA PRO A 38 9.95 7.29 -1.86
C PRO A 38 8.45 7.05 -1.89
N GLN A 39 8.07 5.88 -2.42
CA GLN A 39 6.68 5.45 -2.39
C GLN A 39 6.42 4.69 -1.11
N PHE A 40 5.21 4.81 -0.57
CA PHE A 40 4.80 4.13 0.65
C PHE A 40 3.48 3.40 0.44
N ALA A 41 3.39 2.19 0.96
CA ALA A 41 2.16 1.42 0.99
C ALA A 41 1.96 0.80 2.37
N SER A 42 0.77 0.93 2.94
CA SER A 42 0.45 0.31 4.25
C SER A 42 0.24 -1.19 4.10
N LEU A 43 0.76 -1.97 5.05
CA LEU A 43 0.52 -3.42 5.08
C LEU A 43 -0.94 -3.71 5.39
N LEU A 44 -1.44 -4.83 4.84
CA LEU A 44 -2.79 -5.31 5.12
C LEU A 44 -2.87 -5.94 6.51
N LYS A 45 -4.11 -6.04 7.02
CA LYS A 45 -4.37 -6.64 8.33
C LYS A 45 -4.06 -8.14 8.27
N GLY A 46 -3.02 -8.56 8.99
CA GLY A 46 -2.55 -9.96 9.02
C GLY A 46 -1.18 -10.16 8.36
N GLN A 47 -0.73 -9.21 7.54
CA GLN A 47 0.65 -9.20 7.06
C GLN A 47 1.58 -8.72 8.17
N LEU A 48 2.66 -9.46 8.38
CA LEU A 48 3.70 -9.13 9.36
C LEU A 48 4.96 -8.69 8.64
N ILE A 49 5.66 -7.70 9.20
CA ILE A 49 6.95 -7.21 8.69
C ILE A 49 7.97 -8.36 8.58
N GLU A 50 7.86 -9.34 9.47
CA GLU A 50 8.76 -10.49 9.58
C GLU A 50 8.51 -11.55 8.49
N SER A 51 7.26 -11.74 8.07
CA SER A 51 6.87 -12.83 7.15
C SER A 51 6.56 -12.38 5.73
N ILE A 52 6.24 -11.09 5.53
CA ILE A 52 5.87 -10.58 4.21
C ILE A 52 6.99 -10.79 3.19
N THR A 53 6.61 -11.18 1.98
CA THR A 53 7.49 -11.38 0.83
C THR A 53 7.62 -10.11 0.00
N LEU A 54 8.65 -10.06 -0.87
CA LEU A 54 8.84 -8.96 -1.81
C LEU A 54 7.62 -8.81 -2.73
N GLU A 55 7.09 -9.92 -3.25
CA GLU A 55 5.96 -9.93 -4.18
C GLU A 55 4.69 -9.35 -3.53
N GLU A 56 4.36 -9.82 -2.32
CA GLU A 56 3.23 -9.28 -1.54
C GLU A 56 3.40 -7.78 -1.26
N ALA A 57 4.61 -7.35 -0.91
CA ALA A 57 4.88 -5.94 -0.65
C ALA A 57 4.70 -5.08 -1.90
N LEU A 58 5.11 -5.57 -3.08
CA LEU A 58 4.93 -4.90 -4.36
C LEU A 58 3.45 -4.78 -4.76
N GLU A 59 2.62 -5.76 -4.39
CA GLU A 59 1.17 -5.70 -4.64
C GLU A 59 0.50 -4.54 -3.89
N LEU A 60 0.97 -4.20 -2.70
CA LEU A 60 0.42 -3.09 -1.90
C LEU A 60 0.53 -1.74 -2.61
N PHE A 61 1.53 -1.55 -3.47
CA PHE A 61 1.73 -0.33 -4.25
C PHE A 61 0.76 -0.18 -5.42
N LYS A 62 -0.05 -1.21 -5.71
CA LYS A 62 -1.18 -1.08 -6.65
C LYS A 62 -2.34 -0.31 -6.03
N LEU A 63 -2.33 -0.08 -4.72
CA LEU A 63 -3.36 0.67 -4.01
C LEU A 63 -2.93 2.13 -3.77
N PRO A 64 -3.86 3.11 -3.83
CA PRO A 64 -5.28 2.94 -4.09
C PRO A 64 -5.60 2.68 -5.57
N ARG A 65 -6.54 1.76 -5.84
CA ARG A 65 -7.00 1.42 -7.20
C ARG A 65 -8.45 1.83 -7.41
N THR A 66 -8.78 2.29 -8.62
CA THR A 66 -10.17 2.51 -9.04
C THR A 66 -10.74 1.20 -9.58
N VAL A 67 -11.83 0.71 -8.98
CA VAL A 67 -12.48 -0.55 -9.39
C VAL A 67 -13.61 -0.34 -10.39
N GLY A 68 -14.08 0.90 -10.54
CA GLY A 68 -15.12 1.25 -11.49
C GLY A 68 -15.81 2.55 -11.12
N GLN A 69 -16.95 2.79 -11.75
CA GLN A 69 -17.83 3.91 -11.46
C GLN A 69 -19.18 3.43 -10.98
N TYR A 70 -19.71 4.11 -9.97
CA TYR A 70 -21.06 3.92 -9.47
C TYR A 70 -21.68 5.30 -9.30
N GLU A 71 -22.91 5.51 -9.82
CA GLU A 71 -23.58 6.83 -9.81
C GLU A 71 -22.67 7.95 -10.36
N ASP A 72 -22.05 7.72 -11.52
CA ASP A 72 -21.14 8.65 -12.21
C ASP A 72 -19.93 9.11 -11.38
N LYS A 73 -19.56 8.35 -10.34
CA LYS A 73 -18.45 8.64 -9.44
C LYS A 73 -17.54 7.44 -9.26
N ASP A 74 -16.24 7.71 -9.18
CA ASP A 74 -15.25 6.66 -9.01
C ASP A 74 -15.40 5.96 -7.66
N VAL A 75 -15.29 4.63 -7.73
CA VAL A 75 -15.18 3.74 -6.58
C VAL A 75 -13.72 3.34 -6.47
N VAL A 76 -13.08 3.73 -5.37
CA VAL A 76 -11.65 3.55 -5.13
C VAL A 76 -11.44 2.68 -3.92
N ILE A 77 -10.62 1.63 -4.03
CA ILE A 77 -10.17 0.81 -2.90
C ILE A 77 -8.79 1.28 -2.48
N GLY A 78 -8.59 1.49 -1.18
CA GLY A 78 -7.30 1.87 -0.61
C GLY A 78 -7.08 1.29 0.79
N VAL A 79 -5.90 1.53 1.35
CA VAL A 79 -5.55 1.12 2.72
C VAL A 79 -5.26 2.35 3.55
N GLY A 80 -5.90 2.45 4.71
CA GLY A 80 -5.72 3.55 5.65
C GLY A 80 -5.43 3.06 7.08
N ARG A 81 -5.42 4.00 8.03
CA ARG A 81 -5.12 3.73 9.46
C ARG A 81 -5.97 2.63 10.12
N PHE A 82 -7.16 2.38 9.61
CA PHE A 82 -8.10 1.38 10.14
C PHE A 82 -8.16 0.09 9.30
N GLY A 83 -7.29 -0.03 8.30
CA GLY A 83 -7.30 -1.12 7.33
C GLY A 83 -7.87 -0.68 5.98
N PRO A 84 -8.21 -1.66 5.13
CA PRO A 84 -8.71 -1.42 3.78
C PRO A 84 -10.09 -0.75 3.78
N TYR A 85 -10.33 0.13 2.82
CA TYR A 85 -11.57 0.87 2.67
C TYR A 85 -11.94 1.05 1.20
N VAL A 86 -13.24 1.22 0.97
CA VAL A 86 -13.82 1.71 -0.28
C VAL A 86 -14.16 3.18 -0.10
N ARG A 87 -13.71 4.02 -1.03
CA ARG A 87 -14.09 5.41 -1.16
C ARG A 87 -15.00 5.58 -2.37
N HIS A 88 -16.17 6.17 -2.14
CA HIS A 88 -17.11 6.56 -3.19
C HIS A 88 -17.76 7.88 -2.80
N ASN A 89 -17.77 8.86 -3.71
CA ASN A 89 -18.41 10.16 -3.47
C ASN A 89 -18.01 10.82 -2.13
N SER A 90 -16.70 10.84 -1.82
CA SER A 90 -16.14 11.35 -0.55
C SER A 90 -16.62 10.62 0.73
N LYS A 91 -17.38 9.54 0.61
CA LYS A 91 -17.71 8.63 1.71
C LYS A 91 -16.70 7.49 1.75
N PHE A 92 -16.43 7.01 2.96
CA PHE A 92 -15.48 5.94 3.23
C PHE A 92 -16.20 4.81 3.96
N THR A 93 -16.10 3.59 3.44
CA THR A 93 -16.61 2.37 4.06
C THR A 93 -15.44 1.41 4.25
N SER A 94 -15.25 0.90 5.47
CA SER A 94 -14.23 -0.12 5.73
C SER A 94 -14.63 -1.45 5.08
N LEU A 95 -13.65 -2.13 4.48
CA LEU A 95 -13.83 -3.50 4.01
C LEU A 95 -13.85 -4.48 5.19
N LYS A 96 -14.64 -5.56 5.09
CA LYS A 96 -14.64 -6.61 6.10
C LYS A 96 -13.36 -7.43 5.97
N LYS A 97 -13.03 -8.20 7.01
CA LYS A 97 -11.88 -9.12 6.98
C LYS A 97 -11.96 -10.19 5.87
N THR A 98 -13.16 -10.46 5.38
CA THR A 98 -13.42 -11.42 4.30
C THR A 98 -13.19 -10.85 2.92
N ASP A 99 -13.07 -9.52 2.80
CA ASP A 99 -13.04 -8.83 1.52
C ASP A 99 -11.58 -8.52 1.17
N ASP A 100 -11.13 -9.02 0.02
CA ASP A 100 -9.76 -8.78 -0.48
C ASP A 100 -9.70 -7.41 -1.20
N PRO A 101 -8.84 -6.48 -0.76
CA PRO A 101 -8.67 -5.21 -1.43
C PRO A 101 -7.89 -5.28 -2.75
N LEU A 102 -7.16 -6.37 -3.04
CA LEU A 102 -6.30 -6.54 -4.23
C LEU A 102 -7.02 -7.10 -5.46
#